data_AF-A0A9R1K7G4-F1
#
_entry.id   AF-A0A9R1K7G4-F1
#
_cell.length_a   1.000
_cell.length_b   1.000
_cell.length_c   1.000
_cell.angle_alpha   90.00
_cell.angle_beta   90.00
_cell.angle_gamma   90.00
#
_symmetry.space_group_name_H-M   'P 1'
#
loop_
_entity.id
_entity.type
_entity.pdbx_description
1 polymer ?
#
loop_
_entity_poly.entity_id
_entity_poly.type
_entity_poly.pdbx_seq_one_letter_code
_entity_poly.pdbx_strand_id
1 'polypeptide(L)'
;CEELLNSLKGPCYLSSLKLHGDLAALPQFVVSLRGLKELCLSSTKLTTGVLEALSNLSYLQYLKLVAHDLDKFIVRDQAFCRLLRLSLELQCPTFPTIEEGALPFLVTLQLLCKDLHGLSDLKIEYLKHLKEVTLDPRVTPTTRRTWEKAAREHPNRPKVLLLKSVDAAQSEIADYTIASEPTECAIQESSIPALLNQGLVASSSVMSKQSTSVLSNMGLSEVSSALT
;
A
#
# COMPACT_ATOMS: atom_id res chain seq x y z
N CYS A 1 6.60 18.70 -11.52
CA CYS A 1 6.01 17.34 -11.50
C CYS A 1 4.49 17.30 -11.25
N GLU A 2 3.87 18.33 -10.65
CA GLU A 2 2.41 18.33 -10.41
C GLU A 2 1.56 18.46 -11.70
N GLU A 3 2.05 19.17 -12.72
CA GLU A 3 1.30 19.39 -13.97
C GLU A 3 0.95 18.10 -14.71
N LEU A 4 1.84 17.10 -14.70
CA LEU A 4 1.64 15.84 -15.41
C LEU A 4 0.53 15.00 -14.74
N LEU A 5 0.48 15.02 -13.41
CA LEU A 5 -0.55 14.33 -12.63
C LEU A 5 -1.94 14.98 -12.79
N ASN A 6 -1.99 16.31 -12.86
CA ASN A 6 -3.23 17.05 -13.10
C ASN A 6 -3.72 16.96 -14.55
N SER A 7 -2.87 16.52 -15.49
CA SER A 7 -3.18 16.40 -16.92
C SER A 7 -3.90 15.10 -17.31
N LEU A 8 -3.93 14.09 -16.43
CA LEU A 8 -4.55 12.79 -16.69
C LEU A 8 -6.07 12.94 -16.90
N LYS A 9 -6.51 12.93 -18.16
CA LYS A 9 -7.93 12.96 -18.57
C LYS A 9 -8.32 11.64 -19.24
N GLY A 10 -9.24 10.90 -18.62
CA GLY A 10 -9.81 9.65 -19.17
C GLY A 10 -10.39 8.76 -18.07
N PRO A 11 -11.25 7.77 -18.38
CA PRO A 11 -11.69 6.76 -17.42
C PRO A 11 -10.52 5.81 -17.11
N CYS A 12 -9.62 6.25 -16.24
CA CYS A 12 -8.48 5.47 -15.78
C CYS A 12 -8.93 4.58 -14.63
N TYR A 13 -8.98 3.27 -14.83
CA TYR A 13 -9.26 2.28 -13.77
C TYR A 13 -7.98 2.01 -12.95
N LEU A 14 -7.45 3.05 -12.31
CA LEU A 14 -6.28 2.91 -11.45
C LEU A 14 -6.72 2.35 -10.09
N SER A 15 -6.26 1.14 -9.76
CA SER A 15 -6.59 0.45 -8.52
C SER A 15 -5.52 0.58 -7.44
N SER A 16 -4.27 0.86 -7.83
CA SER A 16 -3.13 1.00 -6.93
C SER A 16 -2.27 2.18 -7.35
N LEU A 17 -1.86 3.00 -6.39
CA LEU A 17 -1.04 4.19 -6.62
C LEU A 17 0.06 4.28 -5.56
N LYS A 18 1.28 4.57 -6.00
CA LYS A 18 2.40 4.93 -5.13
C LYS A 18 2.84 6.35 -5.44
N LEU A 19 2.87 7.20 -4.42
CA LEU A 19 3.33 8.58 -4.49
C LEU A 19 4.54 8.74 -3.57
N HIS A 20 5.53 9.48 -4.06
CA HIS A 20 6.69 9.88 -3.29
C HIS A 20 6.97 11.35 -3.48
N GLY A 21 7.18 12.06 -2.39
CA GLY A 21 7.45 13.49 -2.36
C GLY A 21 6.61 14.21 -1.31
N ASP A 22 7.04 15.42 -0.97
CA ASP A 22 6.35 16.27 -0.01
C ASP A 22 5.11 16.88 -0.65
N LEU A 23 3.96 16.61 -0.04
CA LEU A 23 2.66 17.09 -0.52
C LEU A 23 2.08 18.05 0.51
N ALA A 24 1.84 19.30 0.11
CA ALA A 24 1.08 20.24 0.94
C ALA A 24 -0.39 19.81 1.05
N ALA A 25 -0.93 19.21 -0.02
CA ALA A 25 -2.27 18.64 -0.09
C ALA A 25 -2.29 17.41 -1.01
N LEU A 26 -3.28 16.53 -0.83
CA LEU A 26 -3.44 15.39 -1.72
C LEU A 26 -3.91 15.88 -3.11
N PRO A 27 -3.22 15.54 -4.22
CA PRO A 27 -3.60 16.02 -5.54
C PRO A 27 -5.03 15.62 -5.93
N GLN A 28 -5.76 16.53 -6.60
CA GLN A 28 -7.19 16.34 -6.92
C GLN A 28 -7.47 15.10 -7.77
N PHE A 29 -6.54 14.70 -8.63
CA PHE A 29 -6.69 13.48 -9.42
C PHE A 29 -6.80 12.25 -8.49
N VAL A 30 -6.02 12.17 -7.40
CA VAL A 30 -6.05 11.05 -6.45
C VAL A 30 -7.42 10.94 -5.78
N VAL A 31 -7.96 12.08 -5.33
CA VAL A 31 -9.28 12.17 -4.70
C VAL A 31 -10.40 11.73 -5.66
N SER A 32 -10.19 11.93 -6.96
CA SER A 32 -11.14 11.59 -8.02
C SER A 32 -11.09 10.12 -8.46
N LEU A 33 -10.07 9.35 -8.07
CA LEU A 33 -9.91 7.95 -8.45
C LEU A 33 -10.88 7.03 -7.68
N ARG A 34 -12.11 6.89 -8.17
CA ARG A 34 -13.13 5.97 -7.60
C ARG A 34 -12.71 4.50 -7.61
N GLY A 35 -11.76 4.12 -8.46
CA GLY A 35 -11.21 2.76 -8.54
C GLY A 35 -10.09 2.47 -7.55
N LEU A 36 -9.56 3.49 -6.85
CA LEU A 36 -8.35 3.35 -6.05
C LEU A 36 -8.61 2.54 -4.78
N LYS A 37 -8.01 1.35 -4.71
CA LYS A 37 -8.08 0.41 -3.59
C LYS A 37 -6.82 0.43 -2.74
N GLU A 38 -5.68 0.77 -3.33
CA GLU A 38 -4.39 0.74 -2.65
C GLU A 38 -3.63 2.04 -2.86
N LEU A 39 -3.14 2.62 -1.77
CA LEU A 39 -2.36 3.84 -1.81
C LEU A 39 -1.14 3.70 -0.90
N CYS A 40 0.03 3.88 -1.49
CA CYS A 40 1.27 4.07 -0.77
C CYS A 40 1.71 5.52 -0.92
N LEU A 41 1.80 6.26 0.18
CA LEU A 41 2.30 7.63 0.18
C LEU A 41 3.57 7.70 1.01
N SER A 42 4.64 8.19 0.39
CA SER A 42 5.92 8.45 1.03
C SER A 42 6.22 9.94 0.96
N SER A 43 6.40 10.58 2.12
CA SER A 43 6.66 12.01 2.27
C SER A 43 7.66 12.19 3.40
N THR A 44 8.38 13.32 3.47
CA THR A 44 9.17 13.62 4.68
C THR A 44 8.23 13.79 5.87
N LYS A 45 7.16 14.57 5.69
CA LYS A 45 6.13 14.82 6.70
C LYS A 45 4.73 14.70 6.09
N LEU A 46 3.81 14.11 6.83
CA LEU A 46 2.40 14.01 6.44
C LEU A 46 1.56 15.02 7.22
N THR A 47 1.02 16.01 6.51
CA THR A 47 0.25 17.10 7.11
C THR A 47 -1.18 16.68 7.44
N THR A 48 -1.83 17.39 8.38
CA THR A 48 -3.24 17.15 8.71
C THR A 48 -4.14 17.22 7.46
N GLY A 49 -3.90 18.15 6.55
CA GLY A 49 -4.70 18.28 5.32
C GLY A 49 -4.59 17.07 4.38
N VAL A 50 -3.39 16.49 4.25
CA VAL A 50 -3.19 15.25 3.49
C VAL A 50 -3.90 14.09 4.18
N LEU A 51 -3.76 13.95 5.51
CA LEU A 51 -4.36 12.87 6.29
C LEU A 51 -5.90 12.93 6.27
N GLU A 52 -6.49 14.12 6.36
CA GLU A 52 -7.93 14.33 6.21
C GLU A 52 -8.41 13.97 4.80
N ALA A 53 -7.68 14.37 3.75
CA ALA A 53 -8.03 13.99 2.38
C ALA A 53 -7.97 12.47 2.15
N LEU A 54 -6.97 11.79 2.71
CA LEU A 54 -6.84 10.33 2.67
C LEU A 54 -8.03 9.63 3.36
N SER A 55 -8.50 10.18 4.48
CA SER A 55 -9.62 9.61 5.25
C SER A 55 -10.95 9.60 4.50
N ASN A 56 -11.08 10.47 3.49
CA ASN A 56 -12.26 10.60 2.63
C ASN A 56 -12.23 9.66 1.40
N LEU A 57 -11.14 8.91 1.19
CA LEU A 57 -11.04 7.93 0.10
C LEU A 57 -11.86 6.68 0.41
N SER A 58 -13.16 6.75 0.13
CA SER A 58 -14.16 5.76 0.54
C SER A 58 -14.01 4.37 -0.07
N TYR A 59 -13.16 4.17 -1.08
CA TYR A 59 -12.91 2.88 -1.74
C TYR A 59 -11.59 2.22 -1.32
N LEU A 60 -10.79 2.91 -0.52
CA LEU A 60 -9.45 2.47 -0.14
C LEU A 60 -9.54 1.25 0.79
N GLN A 61 -8.80 0.20 0.43
CA GLN A 61 -8.71 -1.07 1.16
C GLN A 61 -7.34 -1.25 1.81
N TYR A 62 -6.28 -0.68 1.21
CA TYR A 62 -4.93 -0.69 1.76
C TYR A 62 -4.30 0.70 1.70
N LEU A 63 -3.85 1.18 2.86
CA LEU A 63 -3.09 2.41 2.99
C LEU A 63 -1.73 2.12 3.62
N LYS A 64 -0.66 2.53 2.94
CA LYS A 64 0.69 2.57 3.48
C LYS A 64 1.19 4.01 3.53
N LEU A 65 1.60 4.45 4.71
CA LEU A 65 2.20 5.76 4.94
C LEU A 65 3.65 5.56 5.37
N VAL A 66 4.57 6.21 4.65
CA VAL A 66 6.00 6.22 4.96
C VAL A 66 6.43 7.66 5.20
N ALA A 67 6.83 8.00 6.42
CA ALA A 67 7.22 9.37 6.75
C ALA A 67 8.21 9.44 7.91
N HIS A 68 8.82 10.61 8.10
CA HIS A 68 9.51 10.90 9.35
C HIS A 68 8.48 11.01 10.49
N ASP A 69 7.47 11.86 10.32
CA ASP A 69 6.40 12.11 11.28
C ASP A 69 5.05 12.42 10.59
N LEU A 70 3.99 12.33 11.39
CA LEU A 70 2.63 12.77 11.07
C LEU A 70 2.29 13.98 11.95
N ASP A 71 1.62 14.96 11.36
CA ASP A 71 0.90 15.94 12.17
C ASP A 71 -0.18 15.27 13.01
N LYS A 72 -0.59 15.96 14.10
CA LYS A 72 -1.68 15.50 14.94
C LYS A 72 -2.94 15.32 14.07
N PHE A 73 -3.42 14.09 14.03
CA PHE A 73 -4.55 13.69 13.22
C PHE A 73 -5.49 12.79 14.02
N ILE A 74 -6.78 13.05 13.87
CA ILE A 74 -7.85 12.31 14.52
C ILE A 74 -8.59 11.53 13.43
N VAL A 75 -8.58 10.20 13.55
CA VAL A 75 -9.39 9.33 12.72
C VAL A 75 -10.79 9.31 13.33
N ARG A 76 -11.70 10.07 12.73
CA ARG A 76 -13.08 10.25 13.21
C ARG A 76 -13.94 9.01 12.93
N ASP A 77 -15.11 8.95 13.54
CA ASP A 77 -16.12 7.93 13.24
C ASP A 77 -16.36 7.79 11.71
N GLN A 78 -16.50 6.56 11.24
CA GLN A 78 -16.65 6.17 9.84
C GLN A 78 -15.52 6.57 8.89
N ALA A 79 -14.45 7.23 9.36
CA ALA A 79 -13.28 7.49 8.53
C ALA A 79 -12.62 6.17 8.09
N PHE A 80 -12.10 6.14 6.86
CA PHE A 80 -11.52 4.93 6.26
C PHE A 80 -12.50 3.73 6.28
N CYS A 81 -13.76 3.97 5.91
CA CYS A 81 -14.89 3.04 6.02
C CYS A 81 -14.76 1.71 5.24
N ARG A 82 -13.71 1.49 4.45
CA ARG A 82 -13.44 0.22 3.75
C ARG A 82 -12.02 -0.29 3.92
N LEU A 83 -11.23 0.38 4.75
CA LEU A 83 -9.82 0.07 4.91
C LEU A 83 -9.67 -1.24 5.69
N LEU A 84 -9.01 -2.21 5.05
CA LEU A 84 -8.73 -3.52 5.60
C LEU A 84 -7.32 -3.61 6.18
N ARG A 85 -6.39 -2.83 5.62
CA ARG A 85 -4.99 -2.79 6.03
C ARG A 85 -4.48 -1.37 6.15
N LEU A 86 -3.87 -1.07 7.29
CA LEU A 86 -3.17 0.19 7.55
C LEU A 86 -1.72 -0.13 7.92
N SER A 87 -0.78 0.49 7.21
CA SER A 87 0.66 0.37 7.46
C SER A 87 1.26 1.74 7.69
N LEU A 88 1.80 1.96 8.88
CA LEU A 88 2.45 3.21 9.29
C LEU A 88 3.93 2.92 9.50
N GLU A 89 4.77 3.44 8.61
CA GLU A 89 6.23 3.31 8.64
C GLU A 89 6.84 4.67 8.97
N LEU A 90 7.15 4.87 10.25
CA LEU A 90 7.45 6.19 10.83
C LEU A 90 8.81 6.20 11.51
N GLN A 91 9.54 7.30 11.37
CA GLN A 91 10.78 7.51 12.14
C GLN A 91 10.49 8.01 13.55
N CYS A 92 9.42 8.79 13.73
CA CYS A 92 8.92 9.24 15.03
C CYS A 92 7.59 8.54 15.40
N PRO A 93 7.31 8.31 16.70
CA PRO A 93 6.11 7.62 17.15
C PRO A 93 4.87 8.54 17.16
N THR A 94 4.65 9.30 16.09
CA THR A 94 3.51 10.21 15.89
C THR A 94 2.35 9.45 15.24
N PHE A 95 1.63 8.66 16.03
CA PHE A 95 0.48 7.88 15.57
C PHE A 95 -0.82 8.70 15.66
N PRO A 96 -1.81 8.44 14.80
CA PRO A 96 -3.08 9.16 14.85
C PRO A 96 -3.92 8.72 16.05
N THR A 97 -4.72 9.64 16.60
CA THR A 97 -5.73 9.31 17.60
C THR A 97 -6.93 8.67 16.89
N ILE A 98 -7.30 7.46 17.28
CA ILE A 98 -8.43 6.72 16.68
C ILE A 98 -9.65 6.87 17.59
N GLU A 99 -10.72 7.45 17.06
CA GLU A 99 -12.01 7.52 17.76
C GLU A 99 -12.78 6.20 17.64
N GLU A 100 -13.75 5.99 18.54
CA GLU A 100 -14.64 4.85 18.42
C GLU A 100 -15.48 4.95 17.12
N GLY A 101 -15.62 3.85 16.39
CA GLY A 101 -16.31 3.81 15.10
C GLY A 101 -15.42 4.10 13.87
N ALA A 102 -14.20 4.60 14.08
CA ALA A 102 -13.19 4.71 13.03
C ALA A 102 -12.69 3.35 12.54
N LEU A 103 -12.22 3.28 11.28
CA LEU A 103 -11.58 2.09 10.71
C LEU A 103 -12.42 0.80 10.91
N PRO A 104 -13.73 0.81 10.57
CA PRO A 104 -14.68 -0.20 11.03
C PRO A 104 -14.37 -1.62 10.56
N PHE A 105 -13.65 -1.79 9.46
CA PHE A 105 -13.29 -3.10 8.88
C PHE A 105 -11.78 -3.39 8.93
N LEU A 106 -11.01 -2.65 9.71
CA LEU A 106 -9.56 -2.84 9.74
C LEU A 106 -9.21 -4.23 10.30
N VAL A 107 -8.52 -5.03 9.48
CA VAL A 107 -8.11 -6.41 9.80
C VAL A 107 -6.65 -6.46 10.23
N THR A 108 -5.79 -5.71 9.55
CA THR A 108 -4.35 -5.71 9.78
C THR A 108 -3.84 -4.30 10.05
N LEU A 109 -3.19 -4.13 11.19
CA LEU A 109 -2.46 -2.91 11.56
C LEU A 109 -0.96 -3.19 11.56
N GLN A 110 -0.17 -2.40 10.84
CA GLN A 110 1.29 -2.50 10.85
C GLN A 110 1.88 -1.18 11.35
N LEU A 111 2.72 -1.26 12.38
CA LEU A 111 3.38 -0.13 13.04
C LEU A 111 4.90 -0.35 12.97
N LEU A 112 5.52 0.21 11.94
CA LEU A 112 6.95 0.10 11.67
C LEU A 112 7.64 1.38 12.15
N CYS A 113 7.86 1.46 13.47
CA CYS A 113 8.57 2.55 14.12
C CYS A 113 9.43 1.97 15.24
N LYS A 114 10.76 2.16 15.15
CA LYS A 114 11.71 1.67 16.16
C LYS A 114 11.48 2.29 17.55
N ASP A 115 11.01 3.54 17.58
CA ASP A 115 10.81 4.35 18.78
C ASP A 115 9.38 4.21 19.33
N LEU A 116 8.63 3.21 18.87
CA LEU A 116 7.31 2.87 19.43
C LEU A 116 7.43 2.48 20.90
N HIS A 117 6.76 3.25 21.77
CA HIS A 117 6.74 3.01 23.20
C HIS A 117 5.32 2.71 23.70
N GLY A 118 5.13 1.55 24.35
CA GLY A 118 3.82 1.13 24.82
C GLY A 118 2.80 1.03 23.67
N LEU A 119 1.58 1.51 23.89
CA LEU A 119 0.54 1.57 22.86
C LEU A 119 0.52 2.89 22.07
N SER A 120 1.30 3.90 22.47
CA SER A 120 1.26 5.25 21.88
C SER A 120 -0.16 5.81 21.76
N ASP A 121 -0.95 5.65 22.82
CA ASP A 121 -2.37 6.05 22.93
C ASP A 121 -3.32 5.42 21.90
N LEU A 122 -2.87 4.42 21.14
CA LEU A 122 -3.73 3.66 20.22
C LEU A 122 -4.68 2.75 21.00
N LYS A 123 -5.97 3.04 20.86
CA LYS A 123 -7.08 2.27 21.43
C LYS A 123 -7.51 1.15 20.50
N ILE A 124 -6.75 0.07 20.49
CA ILE A 124 -7.01 -1.05 19.57
C ILE A 124 -8.34 -1.76 19.87
N GLU A 125 -8.91 -1.61 21.07
CA GLU A 125 -10.24 -2.10 21.45
C GLU A 125 -11.39 -1.47 20.64
N TYR A 126 -11.15 -0.34 19.97
CA TYR A 126 -12.11 0.25 19.04
C TYR A 126 -12.12 -0.45 17.67
N LEU A 127 -11.08 -1.21 17.32
CA LEU A 127 -10.91 -1.87 16.03
C LEU A 127 -11.60 -3.24 16.02
N LYS A 128 -12.93 -3.24 15.89
CA LYS A 128 -13.79 -4.43 16.09
C LYS A 128 -13.57 -5.60 15.11
N HIS A 129 -12.75 -5.45 14.08
CA HIS A 129 -12.40 -6.53 13.13
C HIS A 129 -10.90 -6.86 13.10
N LEU A 130 -10.11 -6.29 14.03
CA LEU A 130 -8.67 -6.47 14.06
C LEU A 130 -8.29 -7.93 14.32
N LYS A 131 -7.48 -8.50 13.44
CA LYS A 131 -6.96 -9.88 13.53
C LYS A 131 -5.46 -9.94 13.69
N GLU A 132 -4.74 -8.93 13.19
CA GLU A 132 -3.28 -8.94 13.14
C GLU A 132 -2.70 -7.56 13.44
N VAL A 133 -1.70 -7.53 14.30
CA VAL A 133 -0.84 -6.38 14.55
C VAL A 133 0.60 -6.79 14.22
N THR A 134 1.25 -6.07 13.32
CA THR A 134 2.68 -6.24 13.02
C THR A 134 3.46 -5.06 13.59
N LEU A 135 4.52 -5.32 14.35
CA LEU A 135 5.40 -4.32 14.93
C LEU A 135 6.77 -4.32 14.24
N ASP A 136 7.48 -3.19 14.32
CA ASP A 136 8.90 -3.11 13.95
C ASP A 136 9.71 -4.14 14.77
N PRO A 137 10.63 -4.90 14.15
CA PRO A 137 11.45 -5.87 14.88
C PRO A 137 12.36 -5.24 15.96
N ARG A 138 12.61 -3.93 15.89
CA ARG A 138 13.49 -3.19 16.80
C ARG A 138 12.76 -2.59 18.01
N VAL A 139 11.44 -2.77 18.13
CA VAL A 139 10.72 -2.28 19.33
C VAL A 139 11.24 -2.98 20.60
N THR A 140 11.18 -2.27 21.72
CA THR A 140 11.64 -2.83 22.99
C THR A 140 10.81 -4.04 23.42
N PRO A 141 11.39 -5.01 24.16
CA PRO A 141 10.63 -6.14 24.69
C PRO A 141 9.47 -5.72 25.61
N THR A 142 9.60 -4.58 26.29
CA THR A 142 8.53 -4.02 27.13
C THR A 142 7.35 -3.53 26.27
N THR A 143 7.61 -2.77 25.21
CA THR A 143 6.59 -2.38 24.21
C THR A 143 5.90 -3.62 23.66
N ARG A 144 6.67 -4.62 23.21
CA ARG A 144 6.11 -5.87 22.67
C ARG A 144 5.17 -6.57 23.66
N ARG A 145 5.56 -6.72 24.93
CA ARG A 145 4.71 -7.33 25.97
C ARG A 145 3.44 -6.53 26.23
N THR A 146 3.52 -5.20 26.19
CA THR A 146 2.35 -4.32 26.30
C THR A 146 1.36 -4.59 25.16
N TRP A 147 1.84 -4.70 23.92
CA TRP A 147 1.01 -5.07 22.77
C TRP A 147 0.43 -6.48 22.88
N GLU A 148 1.22 -7.45 23.29
CA GLU A 148 0.73 -8.83 23.51
C GLU A 148 -0.34 -8.88 24.60
N LYS A 149 -0.20 -8.09 25.68
CA LYS A 149 -1.23 -7.97 26.72
C LYS A 149 -2.51 -7.36 26.17
N ALA A 150 -2.43 -6.21 25.49
CA ALA A 150 -3.59 -5.55 24.91
C ALA A 150 -4.31 -6.46 23.89
N ALA A 151 -3.55 -7.17 23.07
CA ALA A 151 -4.09 -8.17 22.14
C ALA A 151 -4.79 -9.33 22.85
N ARG A 152 -4.26 -9.84 23.97
CA ARG A 152 -4.92 -10.86 24.78
C ARG A 152 -6.20 -10.37 25.45
N GLU A 153 -6.34 -9.07 25.71
CA GLU A 153 -7.54 -8.50 26.33
C GLU A 153 -8.59 -8.14 25.26
N HIS A 154 -8.16 -7.82 24.04
CA HIS A 154 -9.01 -7.47 22.91
C HIS A 154 -10.00 -8.59 22.53
N PRO A 155 -11.29 -8.29 22.24
CA PRO A 155 -12.33 -9.29 21.96
C PRO A 155 -11.96 -10.32 20.87
N ASN A 156 -11.30 -9.88 19.79
CA ASN A 156 -10.88 -10.75 18.68
C ASN A 156 -9.50 -11.41 18.85
N ARG A 157 -8.79 -11.16 19.97
CA ARG A 157 -7.47 -11.74 20.26
C ARG A 157 -6.48 -11.66 19.07
N PRO A 158 -6.19 -10.47 18.52
CA PRO A 158 -5.36 -10.35 17.32
C PRO A 158 -3.95 -10.91 17.55
N LYS A 159 -3.36 -11.49 16.50
CA LYS A 159 -1.98 -11.97 16.55
C LYS A 159 -1.02 -10.80 16.53
N VAL A 160 -0.09 -10.76 17.48
CA VAL A 160 1.03 -9.82 17.47
C VAL A 160 2.22 -10.48 16.79
N LEU A 161 2.70 -9.87 15.72
CA LEU A 161 3.80 -10.35 14.88
C LEU A 161 4.92 -9.29 14.85
N LEU A 162 6.14 -9.73 14.62
CA LEU A 162 7.22 -8.84 14.21
C LEU A 162 7.38 -8.94 12.70
N LEU A 163 7.64 -7.81 12.03
CA LEU A 163 7.91 -7.84 10.60
C LEU A 163 9.15 -8.71 10.34
N LYS A 164 9.00 -9.73 9.50
CA LYS A 164 10.13 -10.56 9.07
C LYS A 164 11.08 -9.67 8.26
N SER A 165 12.33 -9.52 8.70
CA SER A 165 13.35 -8.97 7.81
C SER A 165 13.54 -9.93 6.63
N VAL A 166 13.74 -9.38 5.44
CA VAL A 166 13.99 -10.18 4.22
C VAL A 166 15.42 -10.78 4.24
N ASP A 167 16.22 -10.50 5.26
CA ASP A 167 17.60 -10.99 5.41
C ASP A 167 17.72 -12.40 6.02
N ALA A 168 16.69 -13.24 5.87
CA ALA A 168 16.72 -14.66 6.24
C ALA A 168 16.40 -15.58 5.06
N ALA A 169 16.65 -15.12 3.82
CA ALA A 169 16.56 -15.90 2.59
C ALA A 169 17.90 -16.00 1.85
N GLN A 170 19.00 -16.08 2.61
CA GLN A 170 20.31 -16.56 2.14
C GLN A 170 20.95 -17.43 3.23
N SER A 171 20.27 -18.46 3.71
CA SER A 171 20.91 -19.50 4.54
C SER A 171 20.06 -20.77 4.65
N GLU A 172 19.56 -21.32 3.54
CA GLU A 172 19.18 -22.74 3.45
C GLU A 172 19.40 -23.25 2.01
N ILE A 173 20.63 -23.12 1.52
CA ILE A 173 21.18 -24.06 0.52
C ILE A 173 22.62 -24.34 0.95
N ALA A 174 22.77 -25.22 1.94
CA ALA A 174 24.04 -25.86 2.26
C ALA A 174 23.74 -27.23 2.83
N ASP A 175 23.43 -28.17 1.94
CA ASP A 175 23.76 -29.58 2.13
C ASP A 175 23.77 -30.29 0.76
N TYR A 176 24.82 -30.02 -0.01
CA TYR A 176 25.39 -31.06 -0.86
C TYR A 176 26.92 -30.99 -0.68
N THR A 177 27.43 -31.98 0.05
CA THR A 177 28.85 -32.22 0.23
C THR A 177 29.42 -32.77 -1.08
N ILE A 178 30.32 -32.04 -1.72
CA ILE A 178 31.34 -32.66 -2.60
C ILE A 178 32.69 -32.20 -2.08
N ALA A 179 33.41 -33.14 -1.47
CA ALA A 179 34.79 -33.00 -1.11
C ALA A 179 35.66 -33.07 -2.37
N SER A 180 36.55 -32.09 -2.56
CA SER A 180 37.98 -32.23 -2.89
C SER A 180 38.48 -31.04 -3.72
N GLU A 181 39.43 -30.29 -3.16
CA GLU A 181 40.39 -29.43 -3.87
C GLU A 181 41.79 -30.07 -3.77
N PRO A 182 42.83 -29.55 -4.44
CA PRO A 182 42.91 -29.02 -5.81
C PRO A 182 44.12 -29.64 -6.56
N THR A 183 44.21 -29.46 -7.88
CA THR A 183 45.51 -29.57 -8.57
C THR A 183 45.70 -28.45 -9.57
N GLU A 184 46.84 -27.82 -9.38
CA GLU A 184 47.49 -26.71 -10.05
C GLU A 184 47.71 -26.94 -11.56
N CYS A 185 47.46 -25.92 -12.39
CA CYS A 185 48.37 -25.57 -13.49
C CYS A 185 48.04 -24.20 -14.09
N ALA A 186 49.09 -23.39 -14.19
CA ALA A 186 49.15 -22.13 -14.92
C ALA A 186 48.92 -22.30 -16.43
N ILE A 187 48.50 -21.23 -17.12
CA ILE A 187 49.09 -20.68 -18.36
C ILE A 187 48.32 -19.41 -18.81
N GLN A 188 49.10 -18.33 -18.87
CA GLN A 188 49.18 -17.16 -19.76
C GLN A 188 47.98 -16.51 -20.48
N GLU A 189 48.10 -15.17 -20.54
CA GLU A 189 47.37 -14.16 -21.30
C GLU A 189 47.33 -14.39 -22.82
N SER A 190 46.23 -13.97 -23.47
CA SER A 190 46.30 -13.19 -24.72
C SER A 190 45.01 -12.42 -25.03
N SER A 191 45.19 -11.11 -25.21
CA SER A 191 44.61 -10.18 -26.22
C SER A 191 43.11 -10.18 -26.61
N ILE A 192 42.54 -8.97 -26.45
CA ILE A 192 41.29 -8.31 -26.91
C ILE A 192 41.27 -8.25 -28.48
N PRO A 193 40.19 -7.93 -29.28
CA PRO A 193 39.04 -7.07 -28.98
C PRO A 193 37.66 -7.29 -29.64
N ALA A 194 36.75 -6.39 -29.25
CA ALA A 194 35.35 -6.15 -29.63
C ALA A 194 35.01 -6.19 -31.13
N LEU A 195 33.73 -6.41 -31.45
CA LEU A 195 33.03 -5.68 -32.52
C LEU A 195 31.49 -5.80 -32.45
N LEU A 196 30.90 -4.67 -32.84
CA LEU A 196 29.50 -4.31 -33.10
C LEU A 196 28.60 -5.40 -33.68
N ASN A 197 27.29 -5.33 -33.37
CA ASN A 197 26.31 -5.01 -34.41
C ASN A 197 24.96 -4.50 -33.86
N GLN A 198 24.60 -3.31 -34.33
CA GLN A 198 23.24 -2.77 -34.37
C GLN A 198 22.55 -3.20 -35.68
N GLY A 199 21.21 -3.15 -35.69
CA GLY A 199 20.34 -3.31 -36.86
C GLY A 199 19.69 -4.69 -36.90
N LEU A 200 18.42 -4.87 -37.29
CA LEU A 200 17.56 -4.03 -38.10
C LEU A 200 16.13 -4.63 -38.07
N VAL A 201 15.13 -3.73 -38.05
CA VAL A 201 13.78 -3.76 -38.65
C VAL A 201 12.84 -4.98 -38.59
N ALA A 202 11.62 -4.64 -38.16
CA ALA A 202 10.31 -4.89 -38.78
C ALA A 202 9.90 -6.30 -39.21
N SER A 203 8.72 -6.72 -38.72
CA SER A 203 7.71 -7.39 -39.54
C SER A 203 6.31 -7.12 -39.00
N SER A 204 5.43 -6.71 -39.92
CA SER A 204 3.98 -6.58 -39.76
C SER A 204 3.27 -7.87 -40.18
N SER A 205 2.08 -8.11 -39.66
CA SER A 205 0.95 -8.79 -40.34
C SER A 205 -0.27 -8.79 -39.40
N VAL A 206 -1.34 -8.02 -39.66
CA VAL A 206 -2.54 -8.31 -40.48
C VAL A 206 -3.67 -9.05 -39.71
N MET A 207 -4.89 -8.53 -39.93
CA MET A 207 -6.20 -8.78 -39.32
C MET A 207 -6.91 -10.12 -39.64
N SER A 208 -7.91 -10.47 -38.81
CA SER A 208 -9.27 -10.90 -39.27
C SER A 208 -10.36 -10.50 -38.24
N LYS A 209 -11.26 -9.56 -38.56
CA LYS A 209 -12.72 -9.70 -38.87
C LYS A 209 -13.54 -10.50 -37.83
N GLN A 210 -14.35 -9.85 -36.99
CA GLN A 210 -15.78 -9.46 -37.16
C GLN A 210 -16.79 -10.59 -36.91
N SER A 211 -17.68 -10.38 -35.93
CA SER A 211 -19.08 -10.81 -36.01
C SER A 211 -19.98 -9.82 -35.27
N THR A 212 -20.95 -9.32 -36.03
CA THR A 212 -22.07 -8.45 -35.66
C THR A 212 -23.31 -9.29 -35.37
N SER A 213 -24.14 -8.88 -34.42
CA SER A 213 -25.60 -9.02 -34.56
C SER A 213 -26.33 -7.93 -33.77
N VAL A 214 -27.05 -7.13 -34.53
CA VAL A 214 -28.04 -6.10 -34.15
C VAL A 214 -29.41 -6.77 -34.14
N LEU A 215 -30.29 -6.41 -33.20
CA LEU A 215 -31.75 -6.23 -33.34
C LEU A 215 -32.19 -5.38 -32.11
N SER A 216 -32.50 -4.07 -32.18
CA SER A 216 -33.76 -3.41 -32.60
C SER A 216 -35.02 -4.14 -32.09
N ASN A 217 -36.02 -3.55 -31.44
CA ASN A 217 -36.75 -2.29 -31.72
C ASN A 217 -37.81 -2.09 -30.58
N MET A 218 -38.07 -0.89 -30.04
CA MET A 218 -39.10 0.14 -30.40
C MET A 218 -40.34 0.20 -29.48
N GLY A 219 -40.81 1.43 -29.23
CA GLY A 219 -42.16 1.81 -28.72
C GLY A 219 -42.09 2.66 -27.45
N LEU A 220 -41.90 3.99 -27.48
CA LEU A 220 -42.84 5.09 -27.81
C LEU A 220 -44.25 4.97 -27.19
N SER A 221 -44.55 5.84 -26.21
CA SER A 221 -45.64 6.84 -26.32
C SER A 221 -45.63 7.81 -25.13
N GLU A 222 -45.59 9.10 -25.43
CA GLU A 222 -45.95 10.23 -24.57
C GLU A 222 -47.42 10.16 -24.15
N VAL A 223 -47.80 10.69 -22.97
CA VAL A 223 -48.92 11.67 -22.85
C VAL A 223 -48.75 12.52 -21.58
N SER A 224 -48.96 13.83 -21.75
CA SER A 224 -49.14 14.90 -20.76
C SER A 224 -50.52 14.88 -20.09
N SER A 225 -50.65 15.46 -18.87
CA SER A 225 -51.76 16.29 -18.32
C SER A 225 -51.80 16.14 -16.78
N ALA A 226 -51.56 17.16 -15.96
CA ALA A 226 -52.43 18.30 -15.58
C ALA A 226 -53.58 17.94 -14.60
N LEU A 227 -53.56 18.66 -13.46
CA LEU A 227 -54.65 18.96 -12.50
C LEU A 227 -55.20 17.82 -11.62
N THR A 228 -54.97 17.88 -10.30
CA THR A 228 -55.88 18.46 -9.29
C THR A 228 -55.10 18.73 -8.01
#